data_AF-A0A829RAN6-F1
#
_entry.id   AF-A0A829RAN6-F1
#
_cell.length_a   1.000
_cell.length_b   1.000
_cell.length_c   1.000
_cell.angle_alpha   90.00
_cell.angle_beta   90.00
_cell.angle_gamma   90.00
#
_symmetry.space_group_name_H-M   'P 1'
#
loop_
_entity.id
_entity.type
_entity.pdbx_description
1 polymer ?
#
loop_
_entity_poly.entity_id
_entity_poly.type
_entity_poly.pdbx_seq_one_letter_code
_entity_poly.pdbx_strand_id
1 'polypeptide(L)' 'MRLLVIFGPEGGISEQEIQLFKAQKAHFAGLGPRILRTETAPLYLLAAASYQFELNNE' A
#
# COMPACT_ATOMS: atom_id res chain seq x y z
N MET A 1 4.27 -0.94 16.19
CA MET A 1 3.48 -0.26 15.14
C MET A 1 2.55 -1.27 14.48
N ARG A 2 1.34 -0.89 14.06
CA ARG A 2 0.44 -1.76 13.28
C ARG A 2 0.02 -1.02 12.02
N LEU A 3 0.20 -1.64 10.85
CA LEU A 3 -0.14 -1.07 9.55
C LEU A 3 -1.08 -2.04 8.82
N LEU A 4 -2.20 -1.52 8.31
CA LEU A 4 -3.06 -2.23 7.37
C LEU A 4 -2.89 -1.55 6.01
N VAL A 5 -2.50 -2.31 5.00
CA VAL A 5 -2.42 -1.83 3.62
C VAL A 5 -3.24 -2.75 2.72
N ILE A 6 -4.02 -2.14 1.84
CA ILE A 6 -4.91 -2.83 0.92
C ILE A 6 -4.33 -2.71 -0.49
N PHE A 7 -4.14 -3.84 -1.15
CA PHE A 7 -3.71 -3.92 -2.55
C PHE A 7 -4.85 -4.51 -3.38
N GLY A 8 -5.18 -3.84 -4.48
CA GLY A 8 -6.16 -4.37 -5.44
C GLY A 8 -5.59 -5.50 -6.28
N PRO A 9 -6.44 -6.31 -6.93
CA PRO A 9 -6.03 -7.28 -7.95
C PRO A 9 -5.50 -6.57 -9.22
N GLU A 10 -5.10 -7.34 -10.23
CA GLU A 10 -4.53 -6.79 -11.47
C GLU A 10 -5.51 -5.88 -12.22
N GLY A 11 -6.82 -6.09 -12.05
CA GLY A 11 -7.88 -5.22 -12.56
C GLY A 11 -8.09 -3.92 -11.77
N GLY A 12 -7.30 -3.69 -10.72
CA GLY A 12 -7.41 -2.55 -9.83
C GLY A 12 -8.53 -2.68 -8.78
N ILE A 13 -8.75 -1.59 -8.06
CA ILE A 13 -9.81 -1.44 -7.06
C ILE A 13 -10.97 -0.72 -7.74
N SER A 14 -12.21 -1.19 -7.56
CA SER A 14 -13.38 -0.57 -8.15
C SER A 14 -13.65 0.82 -7.57
N GLU A 15 -14.35 1.67 -8.33
CA GLU A 15 -14.73 3.01 -7.85
C GLU A 15 -15.54 2.92 -6.55
N GLN A 16 -16.43 1.94 -6.42
CA GLN A 16 -17.26 1.71 -5.24
C GLN A 16 -16.41 1.41 -3.99
N GLU A 17 -15.39 0.56 -4.13
CA GLU A 17 -14.43 0.26 -3.05
C GLU A 17 -13.57 1.49 -2.71
N ILE A 18 -13.13 2.27 -3.71
CA ILE A 18 -12.41 3.53 -3.48
C ILE A 18 -13.26 4.51 -2.65
N GLN A 19 -14.54 4.67 -2.98
CA GLN A 19 -15.44 5.54 -2.22
C GLN A 19 -15.65 5.03 -0.79
N LEU A 20 -15.78 3.71 -0.61
CA LEU A 20 -15.82 3.09 0.72
C LEU A 20 -14.55 3.41 1.52
N PHE A 21 -13.37 3.26 0.93
CA PHE A 21 -12.10 3.56 1.61
C PHE A 21 -11.95 5.05 1.94
N LYS A 22 -12.38 5.95 1.06
CA LYS A 22 -12.46 7.39 1.37
C LYS A 22 -13.38 7.67 2.56
N ALA A 23 -14.56 7.06 2.61
CA ALA A 23 -15.50 7.21 3.72
C ALA A 23 -14.94 6.67 5.04
N GLN A 24 -14.14 5.59 4.98
CA GLN A 24 -13.41 5.03 6.13
C GLN A 24 -12.11 5.79 6.46
N LYS A 25 -11.85 6.94 5.82
CA LYS A 25 -10.65 7.78 6.01
C LYS A 25 -9.34 7.04 5.75
N ALA A 26 -9.33 6.12 4.79
CA ALA A 26 -8.12 5.49 4.31
C ALA A 26 -7.17 6.53 3.68
N HIS A 27 -5.86 6.29 3.82
CA HIS A 27 -4.84 7.11 3.18
C HIS A 27 -4.46 6.49 1.83
N PHE A 28 -4.55 7.27 0.76
CA PHE A 28 -4.14 6.85 -0.58
C PHE A 28 -2.69 7.26 -0.82
N ALA A 29 -1.85 6.28 -1.15
CA ALA A 29 -0.42 6.47 -1.35
C ALA A 29 0.07 5.67 -2.56
N GLY A 30 1.10 6.20 -3.23
CA GLY A 30 1.84 5.48 -4.27
C GLY A 30 3.15 4.90 -3.71
N LEU A 31 3.65 3.84 -4.34
CA LEU A 31 4.94 3.21 -4.01
C LEU A 31 6.06 3.67 -4.97
N GLY A 32 6.07 4.98 -5.26
CA GLY A 32 6.96 5.60 -6.24
C GLY A 32 6.28 5.83 -7.61
N PRO A 33 7.06 6.17 -8.65
CA PRO A 33 6.53 6.64 -9.94
C PRO A 33 6.07 5.54 -10.90
N ARG A 34 6.33 4.27 -10.57
CA ARG A 34 6.00 3.13 -11.44
C ARG A 34 4.77 2.41 -10.93
N ILE A 35 3.88 2.02 -11.84
CA ILE A 35 2.78 1.10 -11.53
C ILE A 35 3.39 -0.28 -11.28
N LEU A 36 3.23 -0.78 -10.06
CA LEU A 36 3.69 -2.11 -9.68
C LEU A 36 2.60 -3.14 -9.99
N ARG A 37 3.02 -4.35 -10.38
CA ARG A 37 2.11 -5.50 -10.52
C ARG A 37 1.56 -5.90 -9.16
N THR A 38 0.40 -6.54 -9.15
CA THR A 38 -0.33 -6.97 -7.94
C THR A 38 0.56 -7.71 -6.94
N GLU A 39 1.38 -8.64 -7.42
CA GLU A 39 2.28 -9.45 -6.59
C GLU A 39 3.54 -8.70 -6.10
N THR A 40 3.96 -7.66 -6.82
CA THR A 40 5.17 -6.90 -6.51
C THR A 40 4.89 -5.81 -5.48
N ALA A 41 3.71 -5.18 -5.53
CA ALA A 41 3.39 -4.05 -4.68
C ALA A 41 3.45 -4.36 -3.16
N PRO A 42 2.90 -5.49 -2.67
CA PRO A 42 2.99 -5.85 -1.25
C PRO A 42 4.44 -6.10 -0.79
N LEU A 43 5.22 -6.83 -1.59
CA LEU A 43 6.62 -7.12 -1.27
C LEU A 43 7.47 -5.84 -1.24
N TYR A 44 7.27 -4.94 -2.20
CA TYR A 44 7.94 -3.65 -2.23
C TYR A 44 7.62 -2.80 -1.00
N LEU A 45 6.35 -2.73 -0.60
CA LEU A 45 5.93 -2.03 0.62
C LEU A 45 6.60 -2.61 1.87
N LEU A 46 6.55 -3.94 2.04
CA LEU A 46 7.11 -4.59 3.23
C LEU A 46 8.62 -4.35 3.35
N ALA A 47 9.36 -4.44 2.23
CA ALA A 47 10.79 -4.14 2.21
C ALA A 47 11.08 -2.67 2.57
N ALA A 48 10.32 -1.73 1.98
CA ALA A 48 10.48 -0.30 2.29
C ALA A 48 10.11 0.03 3.74
N ALA A 49 9.04 -0.58 4.27
CA ALA A 49 8.63 -0.41 5.66
C ALA A 49 9.68 -0.97 6.64
N SER A 50 10.21 -2.16 6.38
CA SER A 50 11.28 -2.75 7.19
C SER A 50 12.53 -1.85 7.17
N TYR A 51 12.95 -1.39 5.99
CA TYR A 51 14.06 -0.45 5.89
C TYR A 51 13.81 0.86 6.67
N GLN A 52 12.64 1.48 6.49
CA GLN A 52 12.37 2.79 7.08
C GLN A 52 12.14 2.74 8.60
N PHE A 53 11.47 1.71 9.10
CA PHE A 53 10.98 1.65 10.47
C PHE A 53 11.72 0.65 11.36
N GLU A 54 12.44 -0.32 10.78
CA GLU A 54 13.14 -1.35 11.55
C GLU A 54 14.66 -1.19 11.46
N LEU A 55 15.20 -0.87 10.29
CA LEU A 55 16.66 -0.76 10.09
C LEU A 55 17.29 0.49 10.71
N ASN A 56 16.51 1.57 10.89
CA ASN A 56 16.98 2.82 11.50
C ASN A 56 16.77 2.90 13.02
N ASN A 57 16.40 1.78 13.67
CA ASN A 57 16.38 1.72 15.14
C ASN A 57 17.80 1.39 15.63
N GLU A 58 18.59 2.42 15.95
CA GLU A 58 19.56 2.30 17.04
C GLU A 58 18.82 2.26 18.39
#